data_AF-A0A812VXL6-F1
#
_entry.id   AF-A0A812VXL6-F1
#
_cell.length_a   1.000
_cell.length_b   1.000
_cell.length_c   1.000
_cell.angle_alpha   90.00
_cell.angle_beta   90.00
_cell.angle_gamma   90.00
#
_symmetry.space_group_name_H-M   'P 1'
#
loop_
_entity.id
_entity.type
_entity.pdbx_description
1 polymer ?
#
loop_
_entity_poly.entity_id
_entity_poly.type
_entity_poly.pdbx_seq_one_letter_code
_entity_poly.pdbx_strand_id
1 'polypeptide(L)'
;LLRIGKLVRAFRMVTMSSVLNSLQLLIKCLVASRDMLLWSFCLLTFVQCVAGLVLATLCRDFIEEESNDPEVRGEVFRYYGTFTRTILSMFEIMFANWGPPCRVLVENVSEWFSIFFLSYRCVLGFAVLNVVNAVFVQQTMKTASSDEELAFRQKEKDIALYNRKVKKLFKTIDSSGDGAINLEEFSKLVKSPKLQFWMSQL
;
A
#
# COMPACT_ATOMS: atom_id res chain seq x y z
N LEU A 1 8.26 -34.27 1.59
CA LEU A 1 9.19 -34.01 0.44
C LEU A 1 8.53 -34.23 -0.93
N LEU A 2 8.00 -35.43 -1.25
CA LEU A 2 7.31 -35.68 -2.54
C LEU A 2 6.07 -34.80 -2.79
N ARG A 3 5.35 -34.38 -1.74
CA ARG A 3 4.23 -33.42 -1.84
C ARG A 3 4.69 -31.99 -2.18
N ILE A 4 5.87 -31.58 -1.69
CA ILE A 4 6.46 -30.27 -1.97
C ILE A 4 6.95 -30.20 -3.43
N GLY A 5 7.50 -31.29 -3.96
CA GLY A 5 7.91 -31.36 -5.38
C GLY A 5 6.74 -31.20 -6.36
N LYS A 6 5.55 -31.73 -6.02
CA LYS A 6 4.32 -31.50 -6.82
C LYS A 6 3.88 -30.04 -6.81
N LEU A 7 4.01 -29.36 -5.66
CA LEU A 7 3.70 -27.94 -5.52
C LEU A 7 4.68 -27.05 -6.31
N VAL A 8 5.98 -27.36 -6.30
CA VAL A 8 6.98 -26.65 -7.13
C VAL A 8 6.68 -26.82 -8.62
N ARG A 9 6.23 -28.01 -9.04
CA ARG A 9 5.86 -28.28 -10.43
C ARG A 9 4.57 -27.55 -10.84
N ALA A 10 3.58 -27.49 -9.94
CA ALA A 10 2.38 -26.68 -10.13
C ALA A 10 2.73 -25.20 -10.23
N PHE A 11 3.55 -24.67 -9.30
CA PHE A 11 4.06 -23.30 -9.33
C PHE A 11 4.78 -22.99 -10.65
N ARG A 12 5.59 -23.93 -11.16
CA ARG A 12 6.25 -23.83 -12.46
C ARG A 12 5.28 -23.80 -13.65
N MET A 13 4.19 -24.55 -13.62
CA MET A 13 3.18 -24.46 -14.68
C MET A 13 2.42 -23.13 -14.64
N VAL A 14 2.20 -22.59 -13.44
CA VAL A 14 1.67 -21.24 -13.30
C VAL A 14 2.68 -20.26 -13.93
N THR A 15 4.02 -20.42 -13.72
CA THR A 15 5.16 -19.58 -14.30
C THR A 15 5.13 -19.35 -15.81
N MET A 16 4.36 -20.14 -16.55
CA MET A 16 4.22 -20.04 -18.01
C MET A 16 3.01 -19.21 -18.49
N SER A 17 2.17 -18.71 -17.59
CA SER A 17 1.01 -17.88 -17.95
C SER A 17 1.33 -16.38 -17.89
N SER A 18 0.79 -15.58 -18.82
CA SER A 18 0.89 -14.11 -18.80
C SER A 18 0.34 -13.46 -17.53
N VAL A 19 -0.59 -14.15 -16.84
CA VAL A 19 -1.12 -13.81 -15.51
C VAL A 19 -0.01 -13.69 -14.46
N LEU A 20 1.06 -14.47 -14.61
CA LEU A 20 2.18 -14.36 -13.69
C LEU A 20 3.14 -13.24 -13.95
N ASN A 21 3.14 -12.62 -15.11
CA ASN A 21 4.00 -11.45 -15.29
C ASN A 21 3.55 -10.33 -14.32
N SER A 22 2.24 -10.17 -14.13
CA SER A 22 1.69 -9.25 -13.12
C SER A 22 1.98 -9.71 -11.69
N LEU A 23 1.89 -11.01 -11.38
CA LEU A 23 2.23 -11.52 -10.05
C LEU A 23 3.73 -11.39 -9.74
N GLN A 24 4.60 -11.67 -10.71
CA GLN A 24 6.04 -11.53 -10.62
C GLN A 24 6.42 -10.07 -10.37
N LEU A 25 5.76 -9.12 -11.05
CA LEU A 25 5.93 -7.70 -10.76
C LEU A 25 5.59 -7.36 -9.31
N LEU A 26 4.43 -7.82 -8.82
CA LEU A 26 4.03 -7.59 -7.43
C LEU A 26 5.05 -8.19 -6.45
N ILE A 27 5.55 -9.40 -6.71
CA ILE A 27 6.60 -10.04 -5.89
C ILE A 27 7.90 -9.23 -5.94
N LYS A 28 8.35 -8.78 -7.13
CA LYS A 28 9.53 -7.92 -7.27
C LYS A 28 9.38 -6.63 -6.46
N CYS A 29 8.21 -5.99 -6.50
CA CYS A 29 7.91 -4.78 -5.73
C CYS A 29 7.92 -5.04 -4.22
N LEU A 30 7.36 -6.17 -3.78
CA LEU A 30 7.37 -6.57 -2.37
C LEU A 30 8.79 -6.82 -1.86
N VAL A 31 9.61 -7.55 -2.63
CA VAL A 31 11.01 -7.83 -2.29
C VAL A 31 11.84 -6.54 -2.30
N ALA A 32 11.61 -5.64 -3.27
CA ALA A 32 12.30 -4.36 -3.34
C ALA A 32 11.93 -3.39 -2.19
N SER A 33 10.80 -3.63 -1.52
CA SER A 33 10.32 -2.83 -0.40
C SER A 33 10.58 -3.49 0.96
N ARG A 34 11.21 -4.66 0.99
CA ARG A 34 11.37 -5.47 2.21
C ARG A 34 12.11 -4.74 3.33
N ASP A 35 13.18 -4.01 3.00
CA ASP A 35 14.05 -3.39 4.00
C ASP A 35 13.29 -2.22 4.65
N MET A 36 12.58 -1.43 3.84
CA MET A 36 11.71 -0.35 4.31
C MET A 36 10.57 -0.87 5.18
N LEU A 37 9.90 -1.95 4.78
CA LEU A 37 8.84 -2.58 5.57
C LEU A 37 9.38 -3.09 6.91
N LEU A 38 10.53 -3.75 6.89
CA LEU A 38 11.17 -4.27 8.09
C LEU A 38 11.49 -3.14 9.07
N TRP A 39 12.16 -2.09 8.61
CA TRP A 39 12.50 -0.94 9.48
C TRP A 39 11.27 -0.18 9.97
N SER A 40 10.23 -0.05 9.15
CA SER A 40 8.96 0.56 9.56
C SER A 40 8.27 -0.26 10.65
N PHE A 41 8.23 -1.59 10.48
CA PHE A 41 7.67 -2.50 11.48
C PHE A 41 8.49 -2.49 12.78
N CYS A 42 9.82 -2.49 12.69
CA CYS A 42 10.70 -2.38 13.87
C CYS A 42 10.47 -1.07 14.63
N LEU A 43 10.38 0.07 13.93
CA LEU A 43 10.10 1.36 14.54
C LEU A 43 8.73 1.38 15.22
N LEU A 44 7.69 0.90 14.52
CA LEU A 44 6.33 0.81 15.06
C LEU A 44 6.29 -0.08 16.31
N THR A 45 6.92 -1.25 16.26
CA THR A 45 7.01 -2.17 17.39
C THR A 45 7.74 -1.52 18.57
N PHE A 46 8.83 -0.81 18.32
CA PHE A 46 9.56 -0.10 19.38
C PHE A 46 8.68 0.95 20.07
N VAL A 47 7.99 1.80 19.29
CA VAL A 47 7.10 2.81 19.86
C VAL A 47 5.93 2.16 20.61
N GLN A 48 5.37 1.06 20.09
CA GLN A 48 4.35 0.27 20.78
C GLN A 48 4.84 -0.27 22.13
N CYS A 49 6.06 -0.81 22.18
CA CYS A 49 6.67 -1.29 23.42
C CYS A 49 6.81 -0.17 24.46
N VAL A 50 7.27 1.01 24.04
CA VAL A 50 7.44 2.16 24.95
C VAL A 50 6.07 2.65 25.46
N ALA A 51 5.11 2.86 24.56
CA ALA A 51 3.76 3.29 24.92
C ALA A 51 3.05 2.27 25.82
N GLY A 52 3.21 0.98 25.51
CA GLY A 52 2.70 -0.11 26.31
C GLY A 52 3.34 -0.19 27.69
N LEU A 53 4.66 -0.04 27.79
CA LEU A 53 5.35 -0.02 29.08
C LEU A 53 4.83 1.11 29.97
N VAL A 54 4.62 2.31 29.41
CA VAL A 54 4.04 3.44 30.14
C VAL A 54 2.64 3.10 30.66
N LEU A 55 1.75 2.55 29.83
CA LEU A 55 0.41 2.15 30.29
C LEU A 55 0.47 1.07 31.37
N ALA A 56 1.28 0.02 31.19
CA ALA A 56 1.44 -1.05 32.16
C ALA A 56 1.92 -0.51 33.51
N THR A 57 2.83 0.49 33.51
CA THR A 57 3.27 1.15 34.74
C THR A 57 2.17 1.98 35.39
N LEU A 58 1.38 2.72 34.61
CA LEU A 58 0.28 3.53 35.14
C LEU A 58 -0.91 2.69 35.66
N CYS A 59 -1.09 1.48 35.14
CA CYS A 59 -2.15 0.56 35.59
C CYS A 59 -1.75 -0.25 36.83
N ARG A 60 -0.46 -0.27 37.20
CA ARG A 60 0.04 -1.15 38.27
C ARG A 60 -0.68 -0.89 39.60
N ASP A 61 -0.74 0.37 40.02
CA ASP A 61 -1.34 0.74 41.31
C ASP A 61 -2.82 0.34 41.35
N PHE A 62 -3.56 0.55 40.25
CA PHE A 62 -4.96 0.14 40.14
C PHE A 62 -5.14 -1.39 40.24
N ILE A 63 -4.24 -2.16 39.62
CA ILE A 63 -4.25 -3.62 39.64
C ILE A 63 -3.93 -4.16 41.04
N GLU A 64 -2.99 -3.55 41.76
CA GLU A 64 -2.51 -4.03 43.07
C GLU A 64 -3.44 -3.63 44.22
N GLU A 65 -4.16 -2.51 44.09
CA GLU A 65 -5.08 -1.99 45.09
C GLU A 65 -6.27 -2.94 45.35
N GLU A 66 -6.32 -3.52 46.56
CA GLU A 66 -7.33 -4.52 46.95
C GLU A 66 -8.74 -3.94 47.13
N SER A 67 -8.85 -2.63 47.34
CA SER A 67 -10.16 -1.95 47.47
C SER A 67 -10.91 -1.82 46.15
N ASN A 68 -10.24 -1.97 45.01
CA ASN A 68 -10.88 -1.96 43.69
C ASN A 68 -11.60 -3.28 43.40
N ASP A 69 -12.68 -3.21 42.60
CA ASP A 69 -13.48 -4.38 42.21
C ASP A 69 -12.59 -5.47 41.57
N PRO A 70 -12.60 -6.71 42.12
CA PRO A 70 -11.77 -7.80 41.62
C PRO A 70 -12.05 -8.16 40.15
N GLU A 71 -13.28 -8.00 39.66
CA GLU A 71 -13.61 -8.28 38.26
C GLU A 71 -12.96 -7.25 37.34
N VAL A 72 -13.05 -5.97 37.71
CA VAL A 72 -12.45 -4.85 36.96
C VAL A 72 -10.93 -4.93 36.98
N ARG A 73 -10.32 -5.25 38.12
CA ARG A 73 -8.87 -5.51 38.22
C ARG A 73 -8.44 -6.65 37.29
N GLY A 74 -9.24 -7.71 37.21
CA GLY A 74 -9.01 -8.83 36.29
C GLY A 74 -9.02 -8.41 34.82
N GLU A 75 -9.96 -7.55 34.42
CA GLU A 75 -10.05 -7.01 33.06
C GLU A 75 -8.89 -6.05 32.73
N VAL A 76 -8.51 -5.16 33.66
CA VAL A 76 -7.33 -4.29 33.48
C VAL A 76 -6.06 -5.15 33.38
N PHE A 77 -5.91 -6.17 34.23
CA PHE A 77 -4.79 -7.10 34.16
C PHE A 77 -4.76 -7.89 32.85
N ARG A 78 -5.94 -8.26 32.31
CA ARG A 78 -6.06 -9.00 31.05
C ARG A 78 -5.36 -8.28 29.91
N TYR A 79 -5.52 -6.96 29.82
CA TYR A 79 -4.96 -6.11 28.78
C TYR A 79 -3.57 -5.55 29.13
N TYR A 80 -3.33 -5.13 30.38
CA TYR A 80 -2.16 -4.32 30.76
C TYR A 80 -1.30 -4.92 31.89
N GLY A 81 -1.65 -6.11 32.39
CA GLY A 81 -1.01 -6.70 33.57
C GLY A 81 0.38 -7.29 33.36
N THR A 82 0.74 -7.63 32.11
CA THR A 82 2.09 -8.10 31.77
C THR A 82 2.58 -7.46 30.50
N PHE A 83 3.90 -7.51 30.29
CA PHE A 83 4.53 -6.97 29.07
C PHE A 83 3.91 -7.55 27.78
N THR A 84 3.81 -8.87 27.68
CA THR A 84 3.28 -9.55 26.48
C THR A 84 1.80 -9.22 26.26
N ARG A 85 0.99 -9.17 27.34
CA ARG A 85 -0.42 -8.76 27.26
C ARG A 85 -0.52 -7.33 26.74
N THR A 86 0.29 -6.43 27.29
CA THR A 86 0.27 -5.02 26.92
C THR A 86 0.69 -4.80 25.48
N ILE A 87 1.74 -5.48 25.00
CA ILE A 87 2.13 -5.42 23.58
C ILE A 87 0.99 -5.88 22.68
N LEU A 88 0.33 -7.00 23.02
CA LEU A 88 -0.80 -7.50 22.25
C LEU A 88 -1.95 -6.49 22.23
N SER A 89 -2.25 -5.88 23.38
CA SER A 89 -3.26 -4.82 23.50
C SER A 89 -2.91 -3.59 22.66
N MET A 90 -1.66 -3.12 22.71
CA MET A 90 -1.20 -1.97 21.91
C MET A 90 -1.23 -2.27 20.41
N PHE A 91 -0.95 -3.51 20.01
CA PHE A 91 -1.11 -3.97 18.63
C PHE A 91 -2.59 -4.00 18.21
N GLU A 92 -3.48 -4.52 19.07
CA GLU A 92 -4.93 -4.54 18.85
C GLU A 92 -5.50 -3.12 18.72
N ILE A 93 -5.07 -2.20 19.59
CA ILE A 93 -5.44 -0.78 19.53
C ILE A 93 -4.99 -0.14 18.22
N MET A 94 -3.86 -0.56 17.65
CA MET A 94 -3.38 -0.01 16.39
C MET A 94 -4.14 -0.58 15.17
N PHE A 95 -4.29 -1.89 15.09
CA PHE A 95 -4.72 -2.56 13.86
C PHE A 95 -6.14 -3.14 13.87
N ALA A 96 -6.74 -3.32 15.04
CA ALA A 96 -8.00 -4.03 15.19
C ALA A 96 -9.01 -3.19 16.01
N ASN A 97 -9.71 -3.82 16.95
CA ASN A 97 -10.73 -3.16 17.75
C ASN A 97 -10.09 -2.45 18.95
N TRP A 98 -9.89 -1.14 18.81
CA TRP A 98 -9.36 -0.30 19.87
C TRP A 98 -10.33 -0.05 21.03
N GLY A 99 -11.64 -0.25 20.83
CA GLY A 99 -12.68 0.14 21.79
C GLY A 99 -12.55 -0.56 23.16
N PRO A 100 -12.61 -1.90 23.22
CA PRO A 100 -12.55 -2.64 24.49
C PRO A 100 -11.29 -2.36 25.33
N PRO A 101 -10.04 -2.48 24.80
CA PRO A 101 -8.85 -2.24 25.61
C PRO A 101 -8.74 -0.78 26.09
N CYS A 102 -9.28 0.19 25.34
CA CYS A 102 -9.27 1.60 25.75
C CYS A 102 -10.33 1.88 26.81
N ARG A 103 -11.57 1.43 26.61
CA ARG A 103 -12.70 1.69 27.50
C ARG A 103 -12.49 1.12 28.89
N VAL A 104 -11.85 -0.05 29.01
CA VAL A 104 -11.49 -0.63 30.31
C VAL A 104 -10.72 0.36 31.19
N LEU A 105 -9.75 1.12 30.65
CA LEU A 105 -9.01 2.12 31.44
C LEU A 105 -9.77 3.43 31.60
N VAL A 106 -10.46 3.88 30.55
CA VAL A 106 -11.18 5.17 30.55
C VAL A 106 -12.34 5.16 31.54
N GLU A 107 -13.10 4.07 31.58
CA GLU A 107 -14.33 3.97 32.36
C GLU A 107 -14.06 3.56 33.81
N ASN A 108 -12.97 2.82 34.08
CA ASN A 108 -12.72 2.26 35.40
C ASN A 108 -11.49 2.81 36.13
N VAL A 109 -10.52 3.39 35.43
CA VAL A 109 -9.27 3.89 36.04
C VAL A 109 -9.23 5.42 36.02
N SER A 110 -9.31 6.02 34.82
CA SER A 110 -9.36 7.48 34.68
C SER A 110 -9.74 7.91 33.27
N GLU A 111 -10.59 8.92 33.16
CA GLU A 111 -10.94 9.53 31.87
C GLU A 111 -9.72 10.11 31.13
N TRP A 112 -8.64 10.46 31.84
CA TRP A 112 -7.39 10.97 31.26
C TRP A 112 -6.74 9.99 30.27
N PHE A 113 -6.97 8.69 30.42
CA PHE A 113 -6.51 7.69 29.45
C PHE A 113 -7.12 7.91 28.05
N SER A 114 -8.27 8.59 27.94
CA SER A 114 -8.88 8.96 26.66
C SER A 114 -7.94 9.81 25.81
N ILE A 115 -7.25 10.78 26.44
CA ILE A 115 -6.32 11.68 25.75
C ILE A 115 -5.11 10.89 25.25
N PHE A 116 -4.60 9.95 26.06
CA PHE A 116 -3.52 9.05 25.65
C PHE A 116 -3.93 8.20 24.42
N PHE A 117 -5.08 7.51 24.48
CA PHE A 117 -5.48 6.62 23.38
C PHE A 117 -5.83 7.37 22.10
N LEU A 118 -6.50 8.52 22.21
CA LEU A 118 -6.81 9.37 21.06
C LEU A 118 -5.53 9.91 20.42
N SER A 119 -4.58 10.44 21.22
CA SER A 119 -3.31 10.94 20.69
C SER A 119 -2.47 9.82 20.07
N TYR A 120 -2.36 8.66 20.73
CA TYR A 120 -1.69 7.47 20.19
C TYR A 120 -2.28 7.04 18.85
N ARG A 121 -3.61 7.01 18.73
CA ARG A 121 -4.29 6.57 17.50
C ARG A 121 -4.21 7.60 16.37
N CYS A 122 -4.28 8.89 16.68
CA CYS A 122 -4.07 9.96 15.69
C CYS A 122 -2.63 9.97 15.17
N VAL A 123 -1.64 9.81 16.04
CA VAL A 123 -0.23 9.87 15.65
C VAL A 123 0.21 8.56 14.99
N LEU A 124 0.12 7.41 15.67
CA LEU A 124 0.62 6.15 15.11
C LEU A 124 -0.36 5.51 14.14
N GLY A 125 -1.64 5.42 14.53
CA GLY A 125 -2.66 4.75 13.73
C GLY A 125 -3.01 5.50 12.44
N PHE A 126 -3.07 6.83 12.48
CA PHE A 126 -3.40 7.64 11.31
C PHE A 126 -2.15 8.20 10.62
N ALA A 127 -1.35 9.03 11.30
CA ALA A 127 -0.25 9.72 10.62
C ALA A 127 0.88 8.77 10.19
N VAL A 128 1.45 7.96 11.10
CA VAL A 128 2.60 7.10 10.79
C VAL A 128 2.24 6.01 9.80
N LEU A 129 1.11 5.30 9.98
CA LEU A 129 0.68 4.26 9.03
C LEU A 129 0.43 4.85 7.63
N ASN A 130 -0.14 6.05 7.52
CA ASN A 130 -0.32 6.70 6.22
C ASN A 130 1.00 7.07 5.55
N VAL A 131 1.99 7.53 6.32
CA VAL A 131 3.34 7.79 5.79
C VAL A 131 3.99 6.50 5.30
N VAL A 132 3.95 5.42 6.08
CA VAL A 132 4.51 4.11 5.68
C VAL A 132 3.85 3.61 4.39
N ASN A 133 2.52 3.72 4.30
CA ASN A 133 1.77 3.34 3.09
C ASN A 133 2.19 4.20 1.89
N ALA A 134 2.32 5.51 2.05
CA ALA A 134 2.72 6.41 0.98
C ALA A 134 4.13 6.10 0.45
N VAL A 135 5.11 5.87 1.34
CA VAL A 135 6.48 5.53 0.94
C VAL A 135 6.52 4.14 0.29
N PHE A 136 5.73 3.18 0.78
CA PHE A 136 5.62 1.85 0.16
C PHE A 136 5.04 1.91 -1.26
N VAL A 137 4.00 2.72 -1.47
CA VAL A 137 3.43 2.97 -2.81
C VAL A 137 4.47 3.63 -3.72
N GLN A 138 5.19 4.64 -3.22
CA GLN A 138 6.24 5.32 -4.01
C GLN A 138 7.36 4.34 -4.42
N GLN A 139 7.81 3.48 -3.51
CA GLN A 139 8.80 2.46 -3.80
C GLN A 139 8.29 1.44 -4.81
N THR A 140 7.04 0.99 -4.67
CA THR A 140 6.37 0.10 -5.62
C THR A 140 6.30 0.71 -7.02
N MET A 141 5.88 1.98 -7.13
CA MET A 141 5.83 2.69 -8.41
C MET A 141 7.21 2.84 -9.03
N LYS A 142 8.23 3.14 -8.23
CA LYS A 142 9.62 3.22 -8.68
C LYS A 142 10.09 1.88 -9.25
N THR A 143 9.88 0.78 -8.51
CA THR A 143 10.25 -0.57 -8.97
C THR A 143 9.51 -0.95 -10.26
N ALA A 144 8.21 -0.66 -10.34
CA ALA A 144 7.42 -0.95 -11.53
C ALA A 144 7.86 -0.14 -12.76
N SER A 145 8.26 1.12 -12.57
CA SER A 145 8.78 1.97 -13.65
C SER A 145 10.18 1.58 -14.13
N SER A 146 11.00 0.99 -13.24
CA SER A 146 12.37 0.55 -13.55
C SER A 146 12.44 -0.85 -14.17
N ASP A 147 11.34 -1.59 -14.21
CA ASP A 147 11.31 -2.91 -14.84
C ASP A 147 11.32 -2.73 -16.37
N GLU A 148 12.46 -3.07 -16.97
CA GLU A 148 12.75 -2.89 -18.39
C GLU A 148 11.73 -3.59 -19.30
N GLU A 149 11.21 -4.73 -18.88
CA GLU A 149 10.19 -5.48 -19.62
C GLU A 149 8.85 -4.74 -19.60
N LEU A 150 8.49 -4.10 -18.48
CA LEU A 150 7.32 -3.23 -18.41
C LEU A 150 7.52 -1.96 -19.21
N ALA A 151 8.69 -1.33 -19.12
CA ALA A 151 9.03 -0.14 -19.88
C ALA A 151 8.96 -0.43 -21.39
N PHE A 152 9.48 -1.58 -21.83
CA PHE A 152 9.40 -2.03 -23.22
C PHE A 152 7.96 -2.26 -23.65
N ARG A 153 7.16 -3.02 -22.89
CA ARG A 153 5.74 -3.26 -23.18
C ARG A 153 4.91 -1.97 -23.21
N GLN A 154 5.23 -1.01 -22.35
CA GLN A 154 4.57 0.29 -22.35
C GLN A 154 4.92 1.07 -23.61
N LYS A 155 6.20 1.13 -24.00
CA LYS A 155 6.62 1.72 -25.28
C LYS A 155 5.98 1.06 -26.48
N GLU A 156 5.89 -0.27 -26.53
CA GLU A 156 5.19 -0.96 -27.62
C GLU A 156 3.73 -0.56 -27.71
N LYS A 157 3.02 -0.44 -26.57
CA LYS A 157 1.63 0.03 -26.52
C LYS A 157 1.51 1.47 -27.00
N ASP A 158 2.41 2.35 -26.58
CA ASP A 158 2.41 3.76 -26.96
C ASP A 158 2.70 3.94 -28.46
N ILE A 159 3.67 3.19 -29.00
CA ILE A 159 3.96 3.13 -30.44
C ILE A 159 2.77 2.58 -31.22
N ALA A 160 2.12 1.51 -30.73
CA ALA A 160 0.93 0.95 -31.37
C ALA A 160 -0.26 1.93 -31.37
N LEU A 161 -0.48 2.63 -30.26
CA LEU A 161 -1.48 3.69 -30.14
C LEU A 161 -1.19 4.85 -31.07
N TYR A 162 0.06 5.31 -31.11
CA TYR A 162 0.53 6.35 -32.02
C TYR A 162 0.31 5.93 -33.47
N ASN A 163 0.76 4.75 -33.87
CA ASN A 163 0.57 4.20 -35.21
C ASN A 163 -0.91 4.07 -35.58
N ARG A 164 -1.79 3.70 -34.65
CA ARG A 164 -3.24 3.67 -34.86
C ARG A 164 -3.81 5.07 -35.09
N LYS A 165 -3.38 6.07 -34.31
CA LYS A 165 -3.80 7.48 -34.47
C LYS A 165 -3.33 8.02 -35.82
N VAL A 166 -2.07 7.79 -36.20
CA VAL A 166 -1.51 8.18 -37.50
C VAL A 166 -2.27 7.50 -38.64
N LYS A 167 -2.44 6.17 -38.62
CA LYS A 167 -3.22 5.46 -39.64
C LYS A 167 -4.65 5.98 -39.77
N LYS A 168 -5.30 6.31 -38.66
CA LYS A 168 -6.65 6.88 -38.67
C LYS A 168 -6.66 8.28 -39.29
N LEU A 169 -5.65 9.11 -39.02
CA LEU A 169 -5.50 10.42 -39.64
C LEU A 169 -5.31 10.27 -41.16
N PHE A 170 -4.35 9.45 -41.60
CA PHE A 170 -4.11 9.20 -43.03
C PHE A 170 -5.38 8.72 -43.74
N LYS A 171 -6.11 7.74 -43.16
CA LYS A 171 -7.40 7.28 -43.71
C LYS A 171 -8.50 8.35 -43.78
N THR A 172 -8.42 9.41 -42.98
CA THR A 172 -9.44 10.48 -43.00
C THR A 172 -9.14 11.50 -44.11
N ILE A 173 -7.92 11.51 -44.66
CA ILE A 173 -7.45 12.52 -45.61
C ILE A 173 -7.22 11.95 -47.00
N ASP A 174 -6.79 10.69 -47.10
CA ASP A 174 -6.75 9.90 -48.34
C ASP A 174 -8.19 9.78 -48.88
N SER A 175 -8.53 10.70 -49.79
CA SER A 175 -9.85 10.84 -50.40
C SER A 175 -9.93 10.03 -51.69
N SER A 176 -8.79 9.79 -52.35
CA SER A 176 -8.65 8.91 -53.51
C SER A 176 -8.72 7.43 -53.15
N GLY A 177 -8.40 7.06 -51.89
CA GLY A 177 -8.38 5.69 -51.39
C GLY A 177 -7.21 4.86 -51.91
N ASP A 178 -6.17 5.49 -52.46
CA ASP A 178 -5.02 4.83 -53.06
C ASP A 178 -3.93 4.45 -52.03
N GLY A 179 -4.13 4.83 -50.76
CA GLY A 179 -3.20 4.56 -49.66
C GLY A 179 -2.00 5.50 -49.61
N ALA A 180 -1.91 6.47 -50.52
CA ALA A 180 -0.94 7.56 -50.52
C ALA A 180 -1.64 8.90 -50.21
N ILE A 181 -0.84 9.95 -49.96
CA ILE A 181 -1.36 11.32 -49.87
C ILE A 181 -0.78 12.09 -51.05
N ASN A 182 -1.66 12.59 -51.92
CA ASN A 182 -1.24 13.45 -53.02
C ASN A 182 -1.06 14.91 -52.57
N LEU A 183 -0.48 15.73 -53.44
CA LEU A 183 -0.09 17.11 -53.09
C LEU A 183 -1.29 18.01 -52.73
N GLU A 184 -2.47 17.74 -53.30
CA GLU A 184 -3.71 18.48 -52.99
C GLU A 184 -4.30 18.07 -51.64
N GLU A 185 -4.31 16.77 -51.33
CA GLU A 185 -4.72 16.24 -50.04
C GLU A 185 -3.78 16.72 -48.92
N PHE A 186 -2.48 16.78 -49.18
CA PHE A 186 -1.50 17.33 -48.26
C PHE A 186 -1.71 18.83 -48.01
N SER A 187 -1.99 19.61 -49.07
CA SER A 187 -2.30 21.05 -48.94
C SER A 187 -3.54 21.30 -48.08
N LYS A 188 -4.56 20.44 -48.18
CA LYS A 188 -5.75 20.48 -47.30
C LYS A 188 -5.43 20.04 -45.87
N LEU A 189 -4.58 19.02 -45.72
CA LEU A 189 -4.14 18.48 -44.43
C LEU A 189 -3.46 19.56 -43.57
N VAL A 190 -2.48 20.27 -44.15
CA VAL A 190 -1.67 21.31 -43.48
C VAL A 190 -2.51 22.49 -43.01
N LYS A 191 -3.62 22.78 -43.71
CA LYS A 191 -4.59 23.82 -43.33
C LYS A 191 -5.60 23.36 -42.30
N SER A 192 -5.66 22.06 -41.97
CA SER A 192 -6.63 21.56 -41.01
C SER A 192 -6.22 21.93 -39.57
N PRO A 193 -7.15 22.45 -38.73
CA PRO A 193 -6.87 22.73 -37.33
C PRO A 193 -6.44 21.49 -36.54
N LYS A 194 -6.90 20.31 -36.96
CA LYS A 194 -6.55 19.02 -36.36
C LYS A 194 -5.07 18.69 -36.52
N LEU A 195 -4.47 18.93 -37.69
CA LEU A 195 -3.04 18.66 -37.90
C LEU A 195 -2.17 19.64 -37.10
N GLN A 196 -2.55 20.93 -37.06
CA GLN A 196 -1.84 21.93 -36.26
C GLN A 196 -1.85 21.58 -34.76
N PHE A 197 -3.01 21.20 -34.23
CA PHE A 197 -3.12 20.70 -32.85
C PHE A 197 -2.23 19.46 -32.64
N TRP A 198 -2.21 18.52 -33.58
CA TRP A 198 -1.41 17.30 -33.45
C TRP A 198 0.11 17.56 -33.50
N MET A 199 0.56 18.43 -34.40
CA MET A 199 1.96 18.86 -34.52
C MET A 199 2.44 19.64 -33.29
N SER A 200 1.53 20.28 -32.55
CA SER A 200 1.86 20.93 -31.27
C SER A 200 2.05 19.97 -30.09
N GLN A 201 1.69 18.69 -30.26
CA GLN A 201 1.81 17.62 -29.24
C GLN A 201 3.01 16.69 -29.50
N LEU A 202 3.73 16.89 -30.61
CA LEU A 202 4.98 16.23 -30.98
C LEU A 202 6.18 16.96 -30.36
#